data_AF-A0A9D6EAC3-F1
#
_entry.id   AF-A0A9D6EAC3-F1
#
_cell.length_a   1.000
_cell.length_b   1.000
_cell.length_c   1.000
_cell.angle_alpha   90.00
_cell.angle_beta   90.00
_cell.angle_gamma   90.00
#
_symmetry.space_group_name_H-M   'P 1'
#
loop_
_entity.id
_entity.type
_entity.pdbx_description
1 polymer ?
#
loop_
_entity_poly.entity_id
_entity_poly.type
_entity_poly.pdbx_seq_one_letter_code
_entity_poly.pdbx_strand_id
1 'polypeptide(L)'
;MFRSYGSALVLAAILCVPRAGAAQGDPARPVAGGGISVSGWKGVIDANEAAAGMTLDNAKLAQEGDVLQVTTGPATTYWNPANTASGDYTVKATFTEPKYMSLMNHPHPYGIVIAGNDMGTAQQSYLYCAAYGNGNFIVRGFGPAPFQMNGMGAARPAVHKAAAKDQPVTQEIALSVKG
;
A
#
# COMPACT_ATOMS: atom_id res chain seq x y z
N MET A 1 -19.44 -56.74 48.24
CA MET A 1 -18.25 -56.79 47.37
C MET A 1 -18.61 -56.08 46.06
N PHE A 2 -18.42 -54.76 45.98
CA PHE A 2 -18.66 -53.96 44.78
C PHE A 2 -17.48 -53.01 44.58
N ARG A 3 -16.94 -53.04 43.37
CA ARG A 3 -15.63 -52.50 42.95
C ARG A 3 -15.68 -50.99 42.75
N SER A 4 -14.68 -50.31 43.29
CA SER A 4 -14.32 -48.92 43.01
C SER A 4 -13.81 -48.77 41.56
N TYR A 5 -14.23 -47.71 40.87
CA TYR A 5 -13.56 -47.22 39.67
C TYR A 5 -13.32 -45.71 39.83
N GLY A 6 -12.07 -45.35 40.14
CA GLY A 6 -11.61 -43.96 40.10
C GLY A 6 -11.29 -43.57 38.65
N SER A 7 -12.00 -42.58 38.12
CA SER A 7 -11.71 -42.00 36.81
C SER A 7 -10.72 -40.84 36.99
N ALA A 8 -9.52 -40.99 36.44
CA ALA A 8 -8.54 -39.92 36.36
C ALA A 8 -8.88 -38.99 35.18
N LEU A 9 -9.20 -37.73 35.49
CA LEU A 9 -9.37 -36.66 34.51
C LEU A 9 -7.98 -36.12 34.12
N VAL A 10 -7.56 -36.37 32.88
CA VAL A 10 -6.38 -35.74 32.27
C VAL A 10 -6.84 -34.45 31.59
N LEU A 11 -6.47 -33.30 32.13
CA LEU A 11 -6.65 -32.00 31.47
C LEU A 11 -5.52 -31.80 30.45
N ALA A 12 -5.83 -31.86 29.16
CA ALA A 12 -4.92 -31.43 28.10
C ALA A 12 -5.10 -29.93 27.84
N ALA A 13 -4.12 -29.12 28.21
CA ALA A 13 -4.09 -27.69 27.89
C ALA A 13 -3.64 -27.50 26.44
N ILE A 14 -4.56 -27.12 25.55
CA ILE A 14 -4.26 -26.76 24.17
C ILE A 14 -3.71 -25.34 24.17
N LEU A 15 -2.40 -25.20 24.00
CA LEU A 15 -1.74 -23.93 23.72
C LEU A 15 -2.14 -23.44 22.33
N CYS A 16 -3.06 -22.49 22.28
CA CYS A 16 -3.44 -21.80 21.05
C CYS A 16 -2.33 -20.80 20.69
N VAL A 17 -1.39 -21.21 19.82
CA VAL A 17 -0.40 -20.30 19.26
C VAL A 17 -1.11 -19.42 18.22
N PRO A 18 -1.12 -18.09 18.36
CA PRO A 18 -1.66 -17.23 17.32
C PRO A 18 -0.81 -17.38 16.06
N ARG A 19 -1.38 -17.96 15.00
CA ARG A 19 -0.81 -17.83 13.65
C ARG A 19 -0.92 -16.36 13.28
N ALA A 20 0.22 -15.65 13.29
CA ALA A 20 0.33 -14.42 12.53
C ALA A 20 0.03 -14.78 11.07
N GLY A 21 -1.13 -14.35 10.58
CA GLY A 21 -1.50 -14.49 9.18
C GLY A 21 -0.55 -13.64 8.36
N ALA A 22 0.48 -14.26 7.78
CA ALA A 22 1.15 -13.66 6.64
C ALA A 22 0.09 -13.52 5.54
N ALA A 23 -0.27 -12.30 5.19
CA ALA A 23 -1.00 -12.06 3.96
C ALA A 23 -0.10 -12.56 2.82
N GLN A 24 -0.41 -13.73 2.26
CA GLN A 24 0.26 -14.27 1.08
C GLN A 24 -0.11 -13.41 -0.14
N GLY A 25 0.60 -12.31 -0.32
CA GLY A 25 0.74 -11.65 -1.62
C GLY A 25 1.88 -12.29 -2.41
N ASP A 26 1.91 -12.04 -3.72
CA ASP A 26 3.09 -12.40 -4.53
C ASP A 26 4.33 -11.67 -4.00
N PRO A 27 5.52 -12.31 -3.95
CA PRO A 27 6.73 -11.63 -3.54
C PRO A 27 7.04 -10.47 -4.49
N ALA A 28 7.53 -9.36 -3.93
CA ALA A 28 7.99 -8.23 -4.72
C ALA A 28 9.05 -8.69 -5.74
N ARG A 29 9.07 -8.05 -6.92
CA ARG A 29 10.00 -8.37 -8.01
C ARG A 29 10.84 -7.15 -8.33
N PRO A 30 12.17 -7.25 -8.38
CA PRO A 30 13.01 -6.10 -8.66
C PRO A 30 12.80 -5.61 -10.09
N VAL A 31 12.71 -4.28 -10.25
CA VAL A 31 12.65 -3.62 -11.55
C VAL A 31 14.08 -3.36 -12.05
N ALA A 32 14.40 -3.85 -13.25
CA ALA A 32 15.70 -3.60 -13.87
C ALA A 32 15.87 -2.12 -14.24
N GLY A 33 17.03 -1.54 -13.93
CA GLY A 33 17.28 -0.11 -14.16
C GLY A 33 16.29 0.79 -13.41
N GLY A 34 15.95 0.41 -12.18
CA GLY A 34 15.11 1.18 -11.28
C GLY A 34 15.82 2.40 -10.70
N GLY A 35 15.29 2.91 -9.60
CA GLY A 35 15.64 4.20 -9.01
C GLY A 35 14.70 5.33 -9.45
N ILE A 36 15.03 6.54 -9.02
CA ILE A 36 14.26 7.75 -9.31
C ILE A 36 15.07 8.61 -10.27
N SER A 37 14.55 8.82 -11.48
CA SER A 37 15.17 9.70 -12.48
C SER A 37 14.45 11.04 -12.64
N VAL A 38 13.43 11.30 -11.82
CA VAL A 38 12.64 12.53 -11.86
C VAL A 38 13.25 13.56 -10.92
N SER A 39 13.65 14.71 -11.47
CA SER A 39 14.32 15.76 -10.71
C SER A 39 13.48 16.24 -9.52
N GLY A 40 14.11 16.35 -8.35
CA GLY A 40 13.48 16.79 -7.10
C GLY A 40 12.61 15.74 -6.39
N TRP A 41 12.30 14.62 -7.03
CA TRP A 41 11.54 13.55 -6.39
C TRP A 41 12.42 12.66 -5.52
N LYS A 42 11.85 12.22 -4.41
CA LYS A 42 12.40 11.26 -3.46
C LYS A 42 11.45 10.08 -3.34
N GLY A 43 11.93 9.00 -2.75
CA GLY A 43 11.12 7.83 -2.47
C GLY A 43 11.65 7.03 -1.30
N VAL A 44 10.78 6.19 -0.75
CA VAL A 44 11.07 5.27 0.35
C VAL A 44 10.22 4.02 0.16
N ILE A 45 10.83 2.87 0.39
CA ILE A 45 10.11 1.59 0.36
C ILE A 45 9.52 1.28 1.74
N ASP A 46 8.47 0.47 1.77
CA ASP A 46 7.90 0.00 3.03
C ASP A 46 8.93 -0.79 3.86
N ALA A 47 8.84 -0.70 5.19
CA ALA A 47 9.78 -1.35 6.09
C ALA A 47 9.79 -2.89 5.91
N ASN A 48 8.65 -3.49 5.58
CA ASN A 48 8.55 -4.92 5.31
C ASN A 48 9.28 -5.31 4.01
N GLU A 49 9.27 -4.45 3.00
CA GLU A 49 10.00 -4.66 1.75
C GLU A 49 11.51 -4.57 1.99
N ALA A 50 11.93 -3.57 2.77
CA ALA A 50 13.33 -3.42 3.18
C ALA A 50 13.81 -4.63 3.99
N ALA A 51 12.99 -5.11 4.94
CA ALA A 51 13.28 -6.32 5.72
C ALA A 51 13.35 -7.59 4.85
N ALA A 52 12.64 -7.61 3.71
CA ALA A 52 12.72 -8.67 2.70
C ALA A 52 13.92 -8.51 1.74
N GLY A 53 14.79 -7.52 1.97
CA GLY A 53 16.01 -7.29 1.19
C GLY A 53 15.81 -6.44 -0.06
N MET A 54 14.63 -5.85 -0.26
CA MET A 54 14.42 -4.90 -1.36
C MET A 54 15.08 -3.55 -1.04
N THR A 55 15.40 -2.83 -2.10
CA THR A 55 15.91 -1.45 -2.04
C THR A 55 15.06 -0.54 -2.92
N LEU A 56 15.24 0.78 -2.79
CA LEU A 56 14.54 1.74 -3.64
C LEU A 56 14.87 1.55 -5.13
N ASP A 57 16.09 1.08 -5.45
CA ASP A 57 16.50 0.79 -6.83
C ASP A 57 15.76 -0.43 -7.43
N ASN A 58 15.01 -1.17 -6.62
CA ASN A 58 14.12 -2.24 -7.09
C ASN A 58 12.74 -1.72 -7.51
N ALA A 59 12.44 -0.43 -7.35
CA ALA A 59 11.29 0.26 -7.94
C ALA A 59 11.77 1.34 -8.91
N LYS A 60 10.90 1.87 -9.77
CA LYS A 60 11.26 2.92 -10.73
C LYS A 60 10.24 4.06 -10.74
N LEU A 61 10.74 5.29 -10.65
CA LEU A 61 10.01 6.51 -10.97
C LEU A 61 10.74 7.24 -12.10
N ALA A 62 10.09 7.35 -13.25
CA ALA A 62 10.59 8.07 -14.41
C ALA A 62 9.57 9.12 -14.87
N GLN A 63 9.98 10.00 -15.79
CA GLN A 63 9.13 11.02 -16.37
C GLN A 63 9.21 10.97 -17.90
N GLU A 64 8.05 10.98 -18.55
CA GLU A 64 7.89 11.14 -19.99
C GLU A 64 6.98 12.35 -20.24
N GLY A 65 7.57 13.45 -20.72
CA GLY A 65 6.86 14.73 -20.80
C GLY A 65 6.33 15.15 -19.43
N ASP A 66 5.03 15.36 -19.32
CA ASP A 66 4.37 15.74 -18.06
C ASP A 66 3.85 14.55 -17.26
N VAL A 67 4.13 13.31 -17.70
CA VAL A 67 3.62 12.09 -17.07
C VAL A 67 4.72 11.43 -16.24
N LEU A 68 4.41 11.18 -14.96
CA LEU A 68 5.22 10.32 -14.11
C LEU A 68 4.87 8.86 -14.39
N GLN A 69 5.88 8.07 -14.74
CA GLN A 69 5.74 6.62 -14.89
C GLN A 69 6.28 5.91 -13.67
N VAL A 70 5.40 5.16 -13.01
CA VAL A 70 5.75 4.33 -11.85
C VAL A 70 5.78 2.87 -12.29
N THR A 71 6.91 2.19 -12.05
CA THR A 71 6.99 0.73 -12.11
C THR A 71 7.37 0.22 -10.73
N THR A 72 6.44 -0.45 -10.06
CA THR A 72 6.62 -0.90 -8.68
C THR A 72 7.16 -2.31 -8.64
N GLY A 73 8.27 -2.50 -7.92
CA GLY A 73 8.68 -3.81 -7.38
C GLY A 73 8.20 -3.92 -5.94
N PRO A 74 8.91 -3.29 -4.98
CA PRO A 74 8.41 -3.10 -3.62
C PRO A 74 7.31 -2.03 -3.54
N ALA A 75 6.47 -2.12 -2.51
CA ALA A 75 5.62 -0.99 -2.11
C ALA A 75 6.47 0.25 -1.80
N THR A 76 6.19 1.37 -2.49
CA THR A 76 7.04 2.57 -2.48
C THR A 76 6.18 3.83 -2.42
N THR A 77 6.56 4.78 -1.56
CA THR A 77 6.00 6.13 -1.52
C THR A 77 6.97 7.11 -2.13
N TYR A 78 6.50 7.92 -3.09
CA TYR A 78 7.28 8.97 -3.74
C TYR A 78 6.74 10.35 -3.38
N TRP A 79 7.63 11.34 -3.22
CA TRP A 79 7.25 12.72 -2.96
C TRP A 79 8.29 13.71 -3.49
N ASN A 80 7.89 14.95 -3.72
CA ASN A 80 8.81 16.06 -3.96
C ASN A 80 8.80 16.98 -2.73
N PRO A 81 9.93 17.19 -2.02
CA PRO A 81 9.98 18.06 -0.85
C PRO A 81 9.57 19.52 -1.11
N ALA A 82 9.61 19.98 -2.37
CA ALA A 82 9.14 21.31 -2.74
C ALA A 82 7.61 21.42 -2.74
N ASN A 83 6.88 20.29 -2.77
CA ASN A 83 5.42 20.27 -2.75
C ASN A 83 4.93 20.43 -1.31
N THR A 84 4.76 21.67 -0.86
CA THR A 84 4.19 22.01 0.44
C THR A 84 2.89 22.79 0.27
N ALA A 85 1.98 22.66 1.23
CA ALA A 85 0.73 23.38 1.27
C ALA A 85 0.32 23.63 2.73
N SER A 86 -0.50 24.66 2.96
CA SER A 86 -1.02 25.02 4.29
C SER A 86 -2.43 25.60 4.15
N GLY A 87 -3.22 25.53 5.23
CA GLY A 87 -4.63 25.94 5.22
C GLY A 87 -5.53 24.95 4.47
N ASP A 88 -6.55 25.48 3.78
CA ASP A 88 -7.42 24.71 2.91
C ASP A 88 -6.74 24.38 1.59
N TYR A 89 -6.59 23.09 1.27
CA TYR A 89 -6.02 22.67 -0.01
C TYR A 89 -6.53 21.30 -0.45
N THR A 90 -6.38 21.02 -1.74
CA THR A 90 -6.69 19.73 -2.35
C THR A 90 -5.48 19.23 -3.12
N VAL A 91 -5.11 17.96 -2.89
CA VAL A 91 -4.16 17.22 -3.74
C VAL A 91 -4.98 16.29 -4.63
N LYS A 92 -4.70 16.31 -5.93
CA LYS A 92 -5.42 15.49 -6.92
C LYS A 92 -4.46 14.96 -7.98
N ALA A 93 -4.67 13.71 -8.39
CA ALA A 93 -3.96 13.12 -9.50
C ALA A 93 -4.87 12.16 -10.29
N THR A 94 -4.56 12.00 -11.58
CA THR A 94 -5.13 10.96 -12.43
C THR A 94 -4.11 9.85 -12.60
N PHE A 95 -4.51 8.62 -12.33
CA PHE A 95 -3.68 7.43 -12.48
C PHE A 95 -4.27 6.57 -13.59
N THR A 96 -3.41 6.13 -14.51
CA THR A 96 -3.75 5.12 -15.51
C THR A 96 -2.89 3.90 -15.27
N GLU A 97 -3.52 2.78 -14.93
CA GLU A 97 -2.89 1.46 -14.93
C GLU A 97 -3.19 0.84 -16.30
N PRO A 98 -2.22 0.82 -17.24
CA PRO A 98 -2.50 0.42 -18.63
C PRO A 98 -2.81 -1.07 -18.77
N LYS A 99 -2.30 -1.89 -17.84
CA LYS A 99 -2.50 -3.35 -17.82
C LYS A 99 -2.73 -3.83 -16.40
N TYR A 100 -4.00 -3.84 -15.99
CA TYR A 100 -4.41 -4.24 -14.66
C TYR A 100 -3.92 -5.64 -14.27
N MET A 101 -3.23 -5.75 -13.14
CA MET A 101 -2.67 -7.02 -12.64
C MET A 101 -1.73 -7.74 -13.62
N SER A 102 -1.03 -7.02 -14.51
CA SER A 102 -0.13 -7.66 -15.49
C SER A 102 1.11 -8.30 -14.87
N LEU A 103 1.60 -7.76 -13.76
CA LEU A 103 2.81 -8.23 -13.09
C LEU A 103 2.54 -9.13 -11.86
N MET A 104 1.27 -9.26 -11.44
CA MET A 104 0.87 -9.79 -10.13
C MET A 104 -0.43 -10.61 -10.22
N ASN A 105 -0.72 -11.42 -9.20
CA ASN A 105 -1.89 -12.31 -9.12
C ASN A 105 -3.03 -11.76 -8.27
N HIS A 106 -2.85 -10.57 -7.68
CA HIS A 106 -3.90 -9.86 -6.96
C HIS A 106 -3.87 -8.35 -7.25
N PRO A 107 -4.96 -7.62 -6.96
CA PRO A 107 -5.05 -6.17 -7.21
C PRO A 107 -4.13 -5.41 -6.25
N HIS A 108 -3.26 -4.55 -6.78
CA HIS A 108 -2.44 -3.66 -5.95
C HIS A 108 -3.02 -2.24 -5.94
N PRO A 109 -2.97 -1.55 -4.80
CA PRO A 109 -3.45 -0.19 -4.72
C PRO A 109 -2.41 0.81 -5.23
N TYR A 110 -2.88 1.91 -5.78
CA TYR A 110 -2.08 3.12 -6.07
C TYR A 110 -2.88 4.37 -5.69
N GLY A 111 -2.19 5.45 -5.37
CA GLY A 111 -2.88 6.63 -4.88
C GLY A 111 -2.00 7.81 -4.53
N ILE A 112 -2.61 8.76 -3.83
CA ILE A 112 -1.98 10.00 -3.37
C ILE A 112 -1.74 9.94 -1.87
N VAL A 113 -0.66 10.59 -1.44
CA VAL A 113 -0.39 10.92 -0.04
C VAL A 113 -0.65 12.41 0.19
N ILE A 114 -1.05 12.79 1.40
CA ILE A 114 -1.30 14.17 1.83
C ILE A 114 -0.87 14.37 3.28
N ALA A 115 -0.57 15.62 3.65
CA ALA A 115 -0.15 16.01 5.00
C ALA A 115 1.06 15.20 5.52
N GLY A 116 2.06 15.04 4.65
CA GLY A 116 3.29 14.32 4.98
C GLY A 116 4.16 15.09 5.98
N ASN A 117 4.60 14.43 7.04
CA ASN A 117 5.57 14.92 8.03
C ASN A 117 6.79 14.02 8.04
N ASP A 118 7.98 14.60 8.25
CA ASP A 118 9.26 13.90 8.41
C ASP A 118 9.52 12.81 7.34
N MET A 119 9.09 13.09 6.11
CA MET A 119 9.12 12.16 4.98
C MET A 119 10.53 11.62 4.72
N GLY A 120 10.67 10.30 4.60
CA GLY A 120 11.94 9.61 4.40
C GLY A 120 12.71 9.31 5.68
N THR A 121 12.12 9.56 6.86
CA THR A 121 12.68 9.17 8.16
C THR A 121 11.86 8.06 8.81
N ALA A 122 12.37 7.50 9.91
CA ALA A 122 11.61 6.54 10.72
C ALA A 122 10.35 7.14 11.37
N GLN A 123 10.24 8.47 11.45
CA GLN A 123 9.08 9.18 12.00
C GLN A 123 8.09 9.64 10.93
N GLN A 124 8.33 9.28 9.66
CA GLN A 124 7.47 9.72 8.57
C GLN A 124 6.01 9.38 8.85
N SER A 125 5.12 10.34 8.61
CA SER A 125 3.68 10.11 8.71
C SER A 125 2.95 10.84 7.60
N TYR A 126 1.85 10.27 7.12
CA TYR A 126 1.01 10.86 6.10
C TYR A 126 -0.35 10.16 6.06
N LEU A 127 -1.37 10.82 5.51
CA LEU A 127 -2.61 10.17 5.12
C LEU A 127 -2.51 9.78 3.64
N TYR A 128 -3.01 8.60 3.27
CA TYR A 128 -3.12 8.22 1.87
C TYR A 128 -4.49 7.66 1.53
N CYS A 129 -4.90 7.91 0.29
CA CYS A 129 -6.06 7.30 -0.34
C CYS A 129 -5.59 6.58 -1.58
N ALA A 130 -5.87 5.28 -1.65
CA ALA A 130 -5.42 4.45 -2.75
C ALA A 130 -6.58 3.59 -3.30
N ALA A 131 -6.69 3.58 -4.62
CA ALA A 131 -7.69 2.83 -5.36
C ALA A 131 -7.08 1.52 -5.89
N TYR A 132 -7.93 0.52 -6.02
CA TYR A 132 -7.62 -0.75 -6.67
C TYR A 132 -8.40 -0.83 -7.99
N GLY A 133 -7.79 -1.44 -9.02
CA GLY A 133 -8.48 -1.70 -10.29
C GLY A 133 -9.68 -2.65 -10.20
N ASN A 134 -9.98 -3.23 -9.04
CA ASN A 134 -11.21 -4.01 -8.80
C ASN A 134 -12.39 -3.19 -8.25
N GLY A 135 -12.23 -1.87 -8.09
CA GLY A 135 -13.28 -0.97 -7.58
C GLY A 135 -13.32 -0.81 -6.07
N ASN A 136 -12.33 -1.37 -5.34
CA ASN A 136 -12.14 -1.08 -3.92
C ASN A 136 -11.19 0.09 -3.72
N PHE A 137 -11.23 0.69 -2.54
CA PHE A 137 -10.25 1.68 -2.10
C PHE A 137 -9.96 1.54 -0.61
N ILE A 138 -8.81 2.07 -0.20
CA ILE A 138 -8.39 2.20 1.19
C ILE A 138 -8.02 3.63 1.50
N VAL A 139 -8.30 4.07 2.73
CA VAL A 139 -7.80 5.32 3.28
C VAL A 139 -7.15 5.04 4.62
N ARG A 140 -5.88 5.40 4.76
CA ARG A 140 -5.05 4.97 5.89
C ARG A 140 -4.05 6.05 6.29
N GLY A 141 -3.75 6.10 7.58
CA GLY A 141 -2.59 6.81 8.10
C GLY A 141 -1.38 5.90 8.09
N PHE A 142 -0.29 6.39 7.51
CA PHE A 142 1.02 5.79 7.58
C PHE A 142 1.86 6.43 8.69
N GLY A 143 2.75 5.65 9.30
CA GLY A 143 3.76 6.13 10.25
C GLY A 143 3.88 5.23 11.47
N PRO A 144 4.55 5.67 12.54
CA PRO A 144 4.76 4.89 13.77
C PRO A 144 3.46 4.46 14.47
N ALA A 145 2.38 5.23 14.29
CA ALA A 145 1.04 4.93 14.80
C ALA A 145 0.04 4.85 13.63
N PRO A 146 0.07 3.76 12.83
CA PRO A 146 -0.76 3.66 11.65
C PRO A 146 -2.24 3.45 12.02
N PHE A 147 -3.14 3.90 11.15
CA PHE A 147 -4.59 3.73 11.32
C PHE A 147 -5.31 3.47 10.00
N GLN A 148 -6.54 2.94 10.07
CA GLN A 148 -7.38 2.64 8.92
C GLN A 148 -8.70 3.38 9.05
N MET A 149 -9.09 4.18 8.06
CA MET A 149 -10.34 4.95 8.12
C MET A 149 -11.55 4.13 7.65
N ASN A 150 -11.34 3.16 6.75
CA ASN A 150 -12.40 2.33 6.17
C ASN A 150 -12.13 0.82 6.34
N GLY A 151 -11.44 0.44 7.43
CA GLY A 151 -11.09 -0.94 7.76
C GLY A 151 -10.27 -1.61 6.65
N MET A 152 -10.66 -2.84 6.28
CA MET A 152 -9.98 -3.64 5.24
C MET A 152 -10.19 -3.11 3.81
N GLY A 153 -10.87 -1.99 3.64
CA GLY A 153 -11.25 -1.41 2.36
C GLY A 153 -12.70 -1.70 2.01
N ALA A 154 -13.24 -0.94 1.06
CA ALA A 154 -14.63 -1.07 0.62
C ALA A 154 -14.77 -0.76 -0.88
N ALA A 155 -15.75 -1.37 -1.52
CA ALA A 155 -16.11 -1.07 -2.90
C ALA A 155 -16.89 0.25 -2.98
N ARG A 156 -16.67 1.04 -4.03
CA ARG A 156 -17.44 2.27 -4.30
C ARG A 156 -17.69 2.44 -5.80
N PRO A 157 -18.87 2.96 -6.21
CA PRO A 157 -19.15 3.25 -7.63
C PRO A 157 -18.18 4.24 -8.27
N ALA A 158 -17.63 5.17 -7.47
CA ALA A 158 -16.66 6.17 -7.93
C ALA A 158 -15.26 5.59 -8.21
N VAL A 159 -14.98 4.35 -7.76
CA VAL A 159 -13.71 3.68 -8.05
C VAL A 159 -13.93 2.77 -9.25
N HIS A 160 -13.28 3.11 -10.36
CA HIS A 160 -13.45 2.38 -11.60
C HIS A 160 -12.89 0.97 -11.51
N LYS A 161 -13.49 0.06 -12.28
CA LYS A 161 -13.05 -1.33 -12.39
C LYS A 161 -12.42 -1.54 -13.75
N ALA A 162 -11.27 -2.21 -13.78
CA ALA A 162 -10.77 -2.80 -15.01
C ALA A 162 -11.77 -3.85 -15.50
N ALA A 163 -11.96 -3.95 -16.82
CA ALA A 163 -12.88 -4.93 -17.41
C ALA A 163 -12.42 -6.39 -17.17
N ALA A 164 -11.11 -6.62 -17.17
CA ALA A 164 -10.46 -7.89 -16.88
C ALA A 164 -8.97 -7.66 -16.54
N LYS A 165 -8.25 -8.73 -16.19
CA LYS A 165 -6.77 -8.71 -16.17
C LYS A 165 -6.23 -8.22 -17.52
N ASP A 166 -5.13 -7.49 -17.48
CA ASP A 166 -4.43 -6.88 -18.62
C ASP A 166 -5.19 -5.79 -19.37
N GLN A 167 -6.41 -5.44 -18.93
CA GLN A 167 -7.17 -4.31 -19.44
C GLN A 167 -6.81 -3.02 -18.68
N PRO A 168 -6.93 -1.85 -19.33
CA PRO A 168 -6.64 -0.58 -18.68
C PRO A 168 -7.71 -0.19 -17.66
N VAL A 169 -7.30 0.59 -16.67
CA VAL A 169 -8.20 1.31 -15.76
C VAL A 169 -7.61 2.66 -15.40
N THR A 170 -8.46 3.68 -15.31
CA THR A 170 -8.08 5.04 -14.94
C THR A 170 -8.85 5.47 -13.71
N GLN A 171 -8.18 6.08 -12.75
CA GLN A 171 -8.76 6.64 -11.53
C GLN A 171 -8.39 8.12 -11.41
N GLU A 172 -9.32 8.98 -11.01
CA GLU A 172 -9.00 10.28 -10.46
C GLU A 172 -9.14 10.20 -8.93
N ILE A 173 -8.08 10.55 -8.20
CA ILE A 173 -8.06 10.47 -6.74
C ILE A 173 -7.75 11.85 -6.19
N ALA A 174 -8.59 12.33 -5.27
CA ALA A 174 -8.45 13.62 -4.61
C ALA A 174 -8.58 13.47 -3.09
N LEU A 175 -7.77 14.22 -2.37
CA LEU A 175 -7.84 14.41 -0.92
C LEU A 175 -7.80 15.89 -0.61
N SER A 176 -8.64 16.32 0.33
CA SER A 176 -8.73 17.72 0.75
C SER A 176 -8.48 17.85 2.23
N VAL A 177 -7.74 18.90 2.59
CA VAL A 177 -7.57 19.34 3.97
C VAL A 177 -8.43 20.57 4.18
N LYS A 178 -9.08 20.61 5.35
CA LYS A 178 -9.74 21.79 5.89
C LYS A 178 -8.98 22.22 7.13
N GLY A 179 -8.39 23.42 7.08
CA GLY A 179 -7.43 23.94 8.05
C GLY A 179 -7.90 25.19 8.77
#